data_AF-A0A0P4W679-F1
#
_entry.id   AF-A0A0P4W679-F1
#
_cell.length_a   1.000
_cell.length_b   1.000
_cell.length_c   1.000
_cell.angle_alpha   90.00
_cell.angle_beta   90.00
_cell.angle_gamma   90.00
#
_symmetry.space_group_name_H-M   'P 1'
#
loop_
_entity.id
_entity.type
_entity.pdbx_description
1 polymer ?
#
loop_
_entity_poly.entity_id
_entity_poly.type
_entity_poly.pdbx_seq_one_letter_code
_entity_poly.pdbx_strand_id
1 'polypeptide(L)'
;MEHPDVAEVAVVGFPHEVKGEGVFAFMILKDHTHESTEEIKNDLRKLVRSKIAGYAVPETFLICPGLPKTRSGKIMRRILRKVAANKPEELGDISTLADPTIVQSIIDAYNENR
;
A
#
# COMPACT_ATOMS: atom_id res chain seq x y z
N MET A 1 -11.01 -0.97 -11.05
CA MET A 1 -9.78 -0.22 -11.36
C MET A 1 -8.68 -1.24 -11.26
N GLU A 2 -8.18 -1.72 -12.39
CA GLU A 2 -7.34 -2.91 -12.42
C GLU A 2 -6.16 -2.64 -13.35
N HIS A 3 -4.99 -3.15 -12.95
CA HIS A 3 -3.78 -3.17 -13.75
C HIS A 3 -3.41 -4.64 -13.94
N PRO A 4 -3.04 -5.08 -15.15
CA PRO A 4 -2.80 -6.51 -15.43
C PRO A 4 -1.73 -7.12 -14.53
N ASP A 5 -0.69 -6.35 -14.18
CA ASP A 5 0.45 -6.83 -13.39
C ASP A 5 0.29 -6.66 -11.86
N VAL A 6 -0.81 -6.06 -11.40
CA VAL A 6 -1.07 -5.87 -9.96
C VAL A 6 -2.06 -6.92 -9.47
N ALA A 7 -1.67 -7.68 -8.45
CA ALA A 7 -2.52 -8.67 -7.81
C ALA A 7 -3.52 -7.99 -6.87
N GLU A 8 -3.02 -7.15 -5.97
CA GLU A 8 -3.84 -6.41 -5.02
C GLU A 8 -3.24 -5.06 -4.68
N VAL A 9 -4.11 -4.12 -4.31
CA VAL A 9 -3.71 -2.79 -3.86
C VAL A 9 -4.55 -2.35 -2.66
N ALA A 10 -3.88 -1.73 -1.68
CA ALA A 10 -4.52 -1.04 -0.58
C ALA A 10 -4.02 0.40 -0.50
N VAL A 11 -4.95 1.34 -0.56
CA VAL A 11 -4.65 2.77 -0.46
C VAL A 11 -5.08 3.29 0.91
N VAL A 12 -4.23 4.13 1.51
CA VAL A 12 -4.48 4.83 2.76
C VAL A 12 -3.96 6.26 2.69
N GLY A 13 -4.51 7.14 3.50
CA GLY A 13 -3.94 8.45 3.73
C GLY A 13 -2.79 8.41 4.73
N PHE A 14 -1.86 9.35 4.60
CA PHE A 14 -0.77 9.57 5.55
C PHE A 14 -0.55 11.07 5.80
N PRO A 15 -0.01 11.47 6.97
CA PRO A 15 0.29 12.87 7.25
C PRO A 15 1.28 13.43 6.22
N HIS A 16 0.92 14.53 5.57
CA HIS A 16 1.76 15.20 4.58
C HIS A 16 1.86 16.69 4.92
N GLU A 17 3.08 17.23 5.01
CA GLU A 17 3.32 18.60 5.51
C GLU A 17 2.60 19.70 4.70
N VAL A 18 2.62 19.60 3.37
CA VAL A 18 1.98 20.59 2.49
C VAL A 18 0.48 20.37 2.29
N LYS A 19 0.04 19.10 2.10
CA LYS A 19 -1.35 18.75 1.74
C LYS A 19 -2.25 18.46 2.94
N GLY A 20 -1.68 18.38 4.14
CA GLY A 20 -2.33 17.81 5.33
C GLY A 20 -2.37 16.29 5.28
N GLU A 21 -2.97 15.72 4.23
CA GLU A 21 -3.05 14.27 4.00
C GLU A 21 -2.60 13.93 2.57
N GLY A 22 -1.60 13.06 2.47
CA GLY A 22 -1.13 12.49 1.21
C GLY A 22 -1.71 11.10 0.96
N VAL A 23 -1.58 10.60 -0.27
CA VAL A 23 -2.09 9.28 -0.66
C VAL A 23 -0.95 8.27 -0.78
N PHE A 24 -1.04 7.16 -0.04
CA PHE A 24 -0.06 6.08 -0.02
C PHE A 24 -0.69 4.77 -0.53
N ALA A 25 -0.04 4.10 -1.49
CA ALA A 25 -0.48 2.84 -2.03
C ALA A 25 0.46 1.69 -1.67
N PHE A 26 -0.08 0.64 -1.05
CA PHE A 26 0.58 -0.65 -0.84
C PHE A 26 0.13 -1.60 -1.95
N MET A 27 1.07 -2.25 -2.63
CA MET A 27 0.79 -3.07 -3.80
C MET A 27 1.45 -4.44 -3.70
N ILE A 28 0.72 -5.45 -4.15
CA ILE A 28 1.25 -6.78 -4.42
C ILE A 28 1.29 -6.94 -5.94
N LEU A 29 2.45 -7.25 -6.48
CA LEU A 29 2.62 -7.57 -7.90
C LEU A 29 2.30 -9.05 -8.13
N LYS A 30 1.89 -9.41 -9.33
CA LYS A 30 1.77 -10.81 -9.74
C LYS A 30 3.16 -11.40 -9.98
N ASP A 31 3.30 -12.72 -9.81
CA ASP A 31 4.59 -13.44 -9.98
C ASP A 31 5.22 -13.27 -11.37
N HIS A 32 4.38 -12.99 -12.39
CA HIS A 32 4.80 -12.77 -13.76
C HIS A 32 4.33 -11.38 -14.20
N THR A 33 5.10 -10.35 -13.85
CA THR A 33 4.90 -9.00 -14.41
C THR A 33 5.55 -8.92 -15.79
N HIS A 34 4.87 -8.27 -16.72
CA HIS A 34 5.40 -8.01 -18.05
C HIS A 34 6.18 -6.69 -18.10
N GLU A 35 5.80 -5.75 -17.24
CA GLU A 35 6.39 -4.43 -17.14
C GLU A 35 7.37 -4.32 -15.97
N SER A 36 8.26 -3.32 -16.05
CA SER A 36 9.09 -2.94 -14.92
C SER A 36 8.23 -2.28 -13.82
N THR A 37 8.70 -2.36 -12.58
CA THR A 37 8.04 -1.71 -11.43
C THR A 37 7.73 -0.23 -11.66
N GLU A 38 8.61 0.51 -12.31
CA GLU A 38 8.40 1.95 -12.55
C GLU A 38 7.36 2.23 -13.64
N GLU A 39 7.28 1.38 -14.66
CA GLU A 39 6.22 1.45 -15.67
C GLU A 39 4.85 1.20 -15.03
N ILE A 40 4.74 0.14 -14.22
CA ILE A 40 3.51 -0.19 -13.48
C ILE A 40 3.09 0.98 -12.59
N LYS A 41 4.01 1.58 -11.82
CA LYS A 41 3.71 2.75 -10.98
C LYS A 41 3.22 3.94 -11.82
N ASN A 42 3.85 4.20 -12.97
CA ASN A 42 3.45 5.31 -13.84
C ASN A 42 2.06 5.10 -14.45
N ASP A 43 1.75 3.88 -14.85
CA ASP A 43 0.47 3.54 -15.44
C ASP A 43 -0.66 3.57 -14.41
N LEU A 44 -0.39 3.14 -13.17
CA LEU A 44 -1.31 3.35 -12.05
C LEU A 44 -1.54 4.83 -11.76
N ARG A 45 -0.51 5.69 -11.77
CA ARG A 45 -0.68 7.13 -11.60
C ARG A 45 -1.57 7.73 -12.68
N LYS A 46 -1.36 7.37 -13.95
CA LYS A 46 -2.21 7.81 -15.09
C LYS A 46 -3.63 7.30 -14.95
N LEU A 47 -3.81 6.03 -14.56
CA LEU A 47 -5.10 5.41 -14.37
C LEU A 47 -5.91 6.13 -13.28
N VAL A 48 -5.30 6.38 -12.11
CA VAL A 48 -5.97 7.09 -11.02
C VAL A 48 -6.29 8.53 -11.42
N ARG A 49 -5.35 9.24 -12.06
CA ARG A 49 -5.57 10.62 -12.52
C ARG A 49 -6.74 10.72 -13.49
N SER A 50 -6.86 9.78 -14.43
CA SER A 50 -7.91 9.78 -15.45
C SER A 50 -9.28 9.33 -14.91
N LYS A 51 -9.31 8.43 -13.93
CA LYS A 51 -10.55 7.86 -13.40
C LYS A 51 -11.10 8.57 -12.17
N ILE A 52 -10.25 9.21 -11.38
CA ILE A 52 -10.63 9.93 -10.16
C ILE A 52 -10.29 11.41 -10.33
N ALA A 53 -9.03 11.78 -10.08
CA ALA A 53 -8.52 13.14 -10.23
C ALA A 53 -7.02 13.19 -9.87
N GLY A 54 -6.38 14.31 -10.16
CA GLY A 54 -4.97 14.54 -9.81
C GLY A 54 -4.67 14.45 -8.30
N TYR A 55 -5.60 14.88 -7.44
CA TYR A 55 -5.40 14.85 -5.98
C TYR A 55 -5.44 13.44 -5.39
N ALA A 56 -6.05 12.47 -6.08
CA ALA A 56 -6.17 11.09 -5.61
C ALA A 56 -4.99 10.21 -6.03
N VAL A 57 -4.09 10.74 -6.87
CA VAL A 57 -2.91 10.01 -7.35
C VAL A 57 -1.99 9.69 -6.17
N PRO A 58 -1.69 8.41 -5.90
CA PRO A 58 -0.74 8.05 -4.86
C PRO A 58 0.63 8.66 -5.14
N GLU A 59 1.19 9.25 -4.09
CA GLU A 59 2.51 9.89 -4.13
C GLU A 59 3.58 8.82 -3.93
N THR A 60 3.32 7.95 -2.97
CA THR A 60 4.18 6.84 -2.61
C THR A 60 3.52 5.52 -2.94
N PHE A 61 4.32 4.64 -3.53
CA PHE A 61 3.96 3.27 -3.83
C PHE A 61 4.96 2.35 -3.14
N LEU A 62 4.48 1.48 -2.25
CA LEU A 62 5.27 0.44 -1.63
C LEU A 62 4.87 -0.92 -2.19
N ILE A 63 5.85 -1.66 -2.70
CA ILE A 63 5.64 -3.07 -3.05
C ILE A 63 5.84 -3.88 -1.78
N CYS A 64 4.86 -4.71 -1.46
CA CYS A 64 4.89 -5.59 -0.30
C CYS A 64 4.58 -7.03 -0.73
N PRO A 65 5.14 -8.03 -0.02
CA PRO A 65 4.85 -9.44 -0.31
C PRO A 65 3.40 -9.84 0.01
N GLY A 66 2.68 -9.00 0.77
CA GLY A 66 1.31 -9.26 1.17
C GLY A 66 0.68 -8.08 1.91
N LEU A 67 -0.62 -8.18 2.15
CA LEU A 67 -1.40 -7.17 2.87
C LEU A 67 -1.95 -7.77 4.19
N PRO A 68 -2.08 -6.96 5.26
CA PRO A 68 -2.57 -7.46 6.53
C PRO A 68 -4.07 -7.74 6.43
N LYS A 69 -4.44 -9.02 6.37
CA LYS A 69 -5.83 -9.47 6.23
C LYS A 69 -6.31 -10.21 7.48
N THR A 70 -7.56 -10.01 7.85
CA THR A 70 -8.24 -10.85 8.84
C THR A 70 -8.43 -12.27 8.30
N ARG A 71 -8.77 -13.23 9.18
CA ARG A 71 -9.15 -14.60 8.76
C ARG A 71 -10.35 -14.67 7.79
N SER A 72 -11.13 -13.59 7.70
CA SER A 72 -12.22 -13.42 6.73
C SER A 72 -11.80 -12.72 5.44
N GLY A 73 -10.50 -12.44 5.25
CA GLY A 73 -9.95 -11.82 4.04
C GLY A 73 -10.05 -10.29 4.00
N LYS A 74 -10.57 -9.64 5.04
CA LYS A 74 -10.69 -8.17 5.07
C LYS A 74 -9.33 -7.52 5.33
N ILE A 75 -8.95 -6.56 4.49
CA ILE A 75 -7.73 -5.77 4.67
C ILE A 75 -7.85 -4.86 5.89
N MET A 76 -6.95 -5.01 6.86
CA MET A 76 -6.85 -4.18 8.05
C MET A 76 -6.10 -2.88 7.76
N ARG A 77 -6.76 -1.95 7.05
CA ARG A 77 -6.19 -0.63 6.66
C ARG A 77 -5.68 0.21 7.82
N ARG A 78 -6.11 -0.06 9.05
CA ARG A 78 -5.60 0.59 10.26
C ARG A 78 -4.09 0.38 10.44
N ILE A 79 -3.60 -0.83 10.16
CA ILE A 79 -2.18 -1.19 10.26
C ILE A 79 -1.38 -0.44 9.21
N LEU A 80 -1.84 -0.49 7.96
CA LEU A 80 -1.22 0.23 6.83
C LEU A 80 -1.11 1.74 7.07
N ARG A 81 -2.14 2.36 7.66
CA ARG A 81 -2.09 3.80 8.05
C ARG A 81 -1.00 4.10 9.06
N LYS A 82 -0.76 3.22 10.03
CA LYS A 82 0.29 3.41 11.03
C LYS A 82 1.68 3.26 10.44
N VAL A 83 1.88 2.28 9.55
CA VAL A 83 3.14 2.14 8.81
C VAL A 83 3.38 3.37 7.92
N ALA A 84 2.40 3.79 7.13
CA ALA A 84 2.52 4.95 6.24
C ALA A 84 2.74 6.27 7.01
N ALA A 85 2.24 6.37 8.24
CA ALA A 85 2.49 7.50 9.15
C ALA A 85 3.82 7.41 9.92
N ASN A 86 4.67 6.42 9.62
CA ASN A 86 5.92 6.15 10.32
C ASN A 86 5.75 5.95 11.83
N LYS A 87 4.70 5.20 12.23
CA LYS A 87 4.36 4.87 13.63
C LYS A 87 4.05 3.38 13.83
N PRO A 88 4.95 2.45 13.43
CA PRO A 88 4.71 1.01 13.54
C PRO A 88 4.56 0.51 14.99
N GLU A 89 5.04 1.25 15.98
CA GLU A 89 4.86 0.96 17.41
C GLU A 89 3.41 1.15 17.89
N GLU A 90 2.59 1.93 17.16
CA GLU A 90 1.20 2.22 17.52
C GLU A 90 0.18 1.27 16.83
N LEU A 91 0.61 0.07 16.46
CA LEU A 91 -0.22 -0.90 15.72
C LEU A 91 -1.32 -1.56 16.56
N GLY A 92 -1.23 -1.54 17.89
CA GLY A 92 -2.21 -2.19 18.77
C GLY A 92 -2.34 -3.69 18.52
N ASP A 93 -3.52 -4.25 18.82
CA ASP A 93 -3.76 -5.69 18.67
C ASP A 93 -3.88 -6.12 17.20
N ILE A 94 -3.11 -7.16 16.85
CA ILE A 94 -3.04 -7.77 15.52
C ILE A 94 -3.36 -9.28 15.56
N SER A 95 -3.82 -9.81 16.69
CA SER A 95 -4.13 -11.24 16.91
C SER A 95 -5.22 -11.80 15.98
N THR A 96 -6.04 -10.91 15.41
CA THR A 96 -7.13 -11.25 14.48
C THR A 96 -6.69 -11.40 13.02
N LEU A 97 -5.42 -11.10 12.72
CA LEU A 97 -4.85 -11.34 11.40
C LEU A 97 -4.81 -12.85 11.08
N ALA A 98 -4.98 -13.17 9.81
CA ALA A 98 -4.75 -14.51 9.30
C ALA A 98 -3.27 -14.89 9.43
N ASP A 99 -2.39 -13.93 9.12
CA ASP A 99 -0.96 -14.03 9.28
C ASP A 99 -0.43 -12.73 9.90
N PRO A 100 -0.06 -12.73 11.19
CA PRO A 100 0.55 -11.56 11.83
C PRO A 100 1.96 -11.23 11.33
N THR A 101 2.69 -12.20 10.76
CA THR A 101 4.09 -11.99 10.35
C THR A 101 4.21 -11.02 9.19
N ILE A 102 3.17 -10.92 8.36
CA ILE A 102 3.12 -9.99 7.23
C ILE A 102 3.30 -8.53 7.63
N VAL A 103 2.93 -8.18 8.86
CA VAL A 103 3.08 -6.83 9.40
C VAL A 103 4.56 -6.45 9.44
N GLN A 104 5.42 -7.36 9.91
CA GLN A 104 6.85 -7.11 9.97
C GLN A 104 7.44 -6.97 8.57
N SER A 105 7.07 -7.85 7.63
CA SER A 105 7.54 -7.76 6.24
C SER A 105 7.16 -6.44 5.56
N ILE A 106 5.98 -5.89 5.86
CA ILE A 106 5.56 -4.58 5.34
C ILE A 106 6.39 -3.45 5.96
N ILE A 107 6.71 -3.54 7.25
CA ILE A 107 7.56 -2.56 7.95
C ILE A 107 8.98 -2.59 7.37
N ASP A 108 9.54 -3.79 7.16
CA ASP A 108 10.87 -3.96 6.59
C ASP A 108 10.94 -3.39 5.17
N ALA A 109 9.98 -3.75 4.31
CA ALA A 109 9.86 -3.18 2.97
C ALA A 109 9.73 -1.65 3.00
N TYR A 110 8.94 -1.11 3.94
CA TYR A 110 8.81 0.35 4.10
C TYR A 110 10.13 1.01 4.46
N ASN A 111 10.91 0.41 5.36
CA ASN A 111 12.20 0.95 5.81
C ASN A 111 13.29 0.85 4.73
N GLU A 112 13.29 -0.20 3.91
CA GLU A 112 14.22 -0.37 2.79
C GLU A 112 14.00 0.62 1.64
N ASN A 113 12.75 1.08 1.46
CA ASN A 113 12.34 1.98 0.38
C ASN A 113 12.26 3.45 0.83
N ARG A 114 12.85 3.78 1.98
CA ARG A 114 12.79 5.10 2.61
C ARG A 114 13.94 6.01 2.18
#